data_AF-A0A929DXF8-F1
#
_entry.id   AF-A0A929DXF8-F1
#
_cell.length_a   1.000
_cell.length_b   1.000
_cell.length_c   1.000
_cell.angle_alpha   90.00
_cell.angle_beta   90.00
_cell.angle_gamma   90.00
#
_symmetry.space_group_name_H-M   'P 1'
#
loop_
_entity.id
_entity.type
_entity.pdbx_description
1 polymer ?
#
loop_
_entity_poly.entity_id
_entity_poly.type
_entity_poly.pdbx_seq_one_letter_code
_entity_poly.pdbx_strand_id
1 'polypeptide(L)'
;MERYLHDIVIAIESIMANQMRSMLTALGIIFGVAAVITMLAIGKGAQQEILEQIKMVGVNNIIVTPIIDAPNGENGDNSGGESQKKKFSPGLTMEDVEAIMEVIPTVNTASPEITINSYVIKEGKRASAKLLGVSNAYYSIFNLPLQEGSFFNEYQQENGIPVCVIGANIKNKFFSKENPIGKYIKFDKVWLKVVGVLEKNDVSLTRFENIGVNVMNDNIYVPVQTMLLRFQNRALVGSRIKASTGMVFMRHMAASFSSANDSESNYNQLDRIIV
;
A
#
# COMPACT_ATOMS: atom_id res chain seq x y z
N MET A 1 -11.46 52.00 45.41
CA MET A 1 -12.03 51.62 44.10
C MET A 1 -12.47 52.83 43.29
N GLU A 2 -13.07 53.87 43.88
CA GLU A 2 -13.54 55.05 43.13
C GLU A 2 -12.46 55.81 42.34
N ARG A 3 -11.21 55.82 42.83
CA ARG A 3 -10.12 56.52 42.12
C ARG A 3 -9.81 55.91 40.75
N TYR A 4 -9.77 54.57 40.66
CA TYR A 4 -9.56 53.88 39.38
C TYR A 4 -10.75 54.04 38.42
N LEU A 5 -11.98 54.12 38.94
CA LEU A 5 -13.15 54.39 38.12
C LEU A 5 -13.08 55.80 37.51
N HIS A 6 -12.66 56.79 38.30
CA HIS A 6 -12.47 58.15 37.80
C HIS A 6 -11.37 58.23 36.72
N ASP A 7 -10.24 57.55 36.94
CA ASP A 7 -9.13 57.49 35.97
C ASP A 7 -9.56 56.84 34.64
N ILE A 8 -10.40 55.79 34.69
CA ILE A 8 -10.96 55.13 33.49
C ILE A 8 -11.92 56.06 32.74
N VAL A 9 -12.77 56.81 33.45
CA VAL A 9 -13.71 57.76 32.83
C VAL A 9 -12.95 58.86 32.09
N ILE A 10 -11.90 59.43 32.72
CA ILE A 10 -11.03 60.44 32.09
C ILE A 10 -10.32 59.86 30.86
N ALA A 11 -9.84 58.61 30.93
CA ALA A 11 -9.19 57.94 29.79
C ALA A 11 -10.15 57.73 28.60
N ILE A 12 -11.40 57.33 28.85
CA ILE A 12 -12.42 57.16 27.81
C ILE A 12 -12.76 58.50 27.17
N GLU A 13 -12.95 59.56 27.96
CA GLU A 13 -13.23 60.91 27.45
C GLU A 13 -12.07 61.44 26.58
N SER A 14 -10.82 61.16 26.98
CA SER A 14 -9.62 61.50 26.20
C SER A 14 -9.54 60.75 24.86
N ILE A 15 -9.93 59.47 24.83
CA ILE A 15 -10.00 58.67 23.60
C ILE A 15 -11.08 59.22 22.67
N MET A 16 -12.25 59.60 23.22
CA MET A 16 -13.36 60.18 22.48
C MET A 16 -13.08 61.59 21.95
N ALA A 17 -12.17 62.35 22.59
CA ALA A 17 -11.74 63.66 22.11
C ALA A 17 -10.78 63.55 20.89
N ASN A 18 -9.97 62.49 20.81
CA ASN A 18 -8.98 62.28 19.74
C ASN A 18 -9.31 61.07 18.85
N GLN A 19 -10.54 61.01 18.35
CA GLN A 19 -11.10 59.83 17.66
C GLN A 19 -10.22 59.31 16.52
N MET A 20 -9.72 60.19 15.64
CA MET A 20 -8.90 59.76 14.49
C MET A 20 -7.58 59.11 14.89
N ARG A 21 -6.90 59.68 15.89
CA ARG A 21 -5.59 59.18 16.36
C ARG A 21 -5.77 57.87 17.14
N SER A 22 -6.77 57.81 18.01
CA SER A 22 -7.11 56.61 18.77
C SER A 22 -7.58 55.47 17.87
N MET A 23 -8.37 55.77 16.83
CA MET A 23 -8.81 54.77 15.85
C MET A 23 -7.63 54.21 15.05
N LEU A 24 -6.75 55.08 14.53
CA LEU A 24 -5.64 54.64 13.67
C LEU A 24 -4.59 53.81 14.45
N THR A 25 -4.35 54.16 15.71
CA THR A 25 -3.47 53.37 16.60
C THR A 25 -4.08 52.02 16.99
N ALA A 26 -5.37 51.98 17.33
CA ALA A 26 -6.09 50.73 17.58
C ALA A 26 -6.11 49.83 16.35
N LEU A 27 -6.36 50.40 15.17
CA LEU A 27 -6.37 49.69 13.89
C LEU A 27 -5.02 49.03 13.60
N GLY A 28 -3.92 49.73 13.86
CA GLY A 28 -2.57 49.20 13.70
C GLY A 28 -2.31 47.98 14.60
N ILE A 29 -2.73 48.05 15.87
CA ILE A 29 -2.61 46.91 16.81
C ILE A 29 -3.49 45.74 16.36
N ILE A 30 -4.73 46.00 15.95
CA ILE A 30 -5.66 44.97 15.48
C ILE A 30 -5.08 44.23 14.27
N PHE A 31 -4.63 44.95 13.24
CA PHE A 31 -4.04 44.30 12.06
C PHE A 31 -2.71 43.60 12.38
N GLY A 32 -1.88 44.18 13.24
CA GLY A 32 -0.61 43.57 13.66
C GLY A 32 -0.81 42.23 14.35
N VAL A 33 -1.70 42.19 15.35
CA VAL A 33 -2.01 40.96 16.08
C VAL A 33 -2.76 39.97 15.19
N ALA A 34 -3.70 40.43 14.35
CA ALA A 34 -4.44 39.57 13.43
C ALA A 34 -3.52 38.89 12.41
N ALA A 35 -2.54 39.60 11.85
CA ALA A 35 -1.58 39.03 10.90
C ALA A 35 -0.76 37.90 11.53
N VAL A 36 -0.27 38.10 12.76
CA VAL A 36 0.53 37.10 13.49
C VAL A 36 -0.32 35.86 13.83
N ILE A 37 -1.54 36.05 14.34
CA ILE A 37 -2.44 34.93 14.66
C ILE A 37 -2.80 34.15 13.39
N THR A 38 -3.10 34.85 12.30
CA THR A 38 -3.48 34.23 11.02
C THR A 38 -2.33 33.40 10.46
N MET A 39 -1.10 33.94 10.45
CA MET A 39 0.08 33.22 9.99
C MET A 39 0.33 31.94 10.81
N LEU A 40 0.21 32.02 12.13
CA LEU A 40 0.37 30.86 13.02
C LEU A 40 -0.72 29.81 12.80
N ALA A 41 -1.98 30.24 12.62
CA ALA A 41 -3.09 29.34 12.36
C ALA A 41 -2.92 28.62 11.01
N ILE A 42 -2.55 29.34 9.96
CA ILE A 42 -2.26 28.76 8.63
C ILE A 42 -1.08 27.78 8.73
N GLY A 43 0.02 28.16 9.38
CA GLY A 43 1.19 27.31 9.52
C GLY A 43 0.89 26.00 10.26
N LYS A 44 0.18 26.08 11.39
CA LYS A 44 -0.22 24.89 12.14
C LYS A 44 -1.25 24.03 11.41
N GLY A 45 -2.22 24.66 10.73
CA GLY A 45 -3.21 23.95 9.92
C GLY A 45 -2.56 23.16 8.79
N ALA A 46 -1.66 23.79 8.03
CA ALA A 46 -0.91 23.13 6.97
C ALA A 46 -0.02 21.99 7.50
N GLN A 47 0.65 22.19 8.64
CA GLN A 47 1.45 21.14 9.27
C GLN A 47 0.58 19.94 9.67
N GLN A 48 -0.58 20.18 10.29
CA GLN A 48 -1.49 19.12 10.70
C GLN A 48 -2.03 18.35 9.48
N GLU A 49 -2.43 19.06 8.42
CA GLU A 49 -2.91 18.46 7.18
C GLU A 49 -1.83 17.58 6.54
N ILE A 50 -0.58 18.06 6.46
CA ILE A 50 0.55 17.27 5.95
C ILE A 50 0.78 16.02 6.81
N LEU A 51 0.71 16.15 8.14
CA LEU A 51 0.88 15.01 9.05
C LEU A 51 -0.24 13.98 8.90
N GLU A 52 -1.48 14.40 8.71
CA GLU A 52 -2.62 13.51 8.45
C GLU A 52 -2.48 12.81 7.10
N GLN A 53 -2.06 13.53 6.06
CA GLN A 53 -1.77 12.95 4.75
C GLN A 53 -0.64 11.91 4.83
N ILE A 54 0.43 12.19 5.57
CA ILE A 54 1.53 11.25 5.79
C ILE A 54 1.05 10.03 6.59
N LYS A 55 0.23 10.21 7.63
CA LYS A 55 -0.33 9.10 8.42
C LYS A 55 -1.18 8.16 7.58
N MET A 56 -1.96 8.68 6.63
CA MET A 56 -2.76 7.85 5.72
C MET A 56 -1.92 6.94 4.82
N VAL A 57 -0.64 7.26 4.59
CA VAL A 57 0.28 6.43 3.79
C VAL A 57 0.82 5.23 4.60
N GLY A 58 0.66 5.21 5.92
CA GLY A 58 1.17 4.13 6.78
C GLY A 58 2.67 4.27 7.05
N VAL A 59 3.03 5.20 7.95
CA VAL A 59 4.43 5.61 8.23
C VAL A 59 5.18 4.58 9.09
N ASN A 60 4.49 3.61 9.69
CA ASN A 60 5.09 2.62 10.58
C ASN A 60 5.23 1.25 9.91
N ASN A 61 5.40 1.22 8.59
CA ASN A 61 5.37 -0.01 7.82
C ASN A 61 6.78 -0.31 7.29
N ILE A 62 7.31 -1.49 7.59
CA ILE A 62 8.56 -1.98 7.02
C ILE A 62 8.21 -2.94 5.90
N ILE A 63 8.61 -2.60 4.67
CA ILE A 63 8.41 -3.45 3.50
C ILE A 63 9.69 -4.22 3.22
N VAL A 64 9.64 -5.54 3.41
CA VAL A 64 10.72 -6.46 3.08
C VAL A 64 10.47 -7.00 1.67
N THR A 65 11.34 -6.62 0.73
CA THR A 65 11.34 -7.10 -0.66
C THR A 65 12.56 -7.97 -0.91
N PRO A 66 12.42 -9.14 -1.58
CA PRO A 66 13.59 -9.89 -2.00
C PRO A 66 14.29 -9.15 -3.15
N ILE A 67 15.61 -9.21 -3.17
CA ILE A 67 16.41 -8.70 -4.30
C ILE A 67 16.36 -9.76 -5.40
N ILE A 68 15.67 -9.46 -6.50
CA ILE A 68 15.64 -10.33 -7.68
C ILE A 68 16.83 -9.93 -8.55
N ASP A 69 17.74 -10.87 -8.75
CA ASP A 69 18.87 -10.70 -9.66
C ASP A 69 18.36 -10.72 -11.10
N ALA A 70 18.11 -9.54 -11.68
CA ALA A 70 17.87 -9.43 -13.13
C ALA A 70 19.18 -9.80 -13.86
N PRO A 71 19.19 -10.75 -14.81
CA PRO A 71 20.44 -11.16 -15.46
C PRO A 71 21.05 -10.10 -16.37
N ASN A 72 20.36 -9.03 -16.73
CA ASN A 72 20.90 -7.99 -17.62
C ASN A 72 20.25 -6.61 -17.37
N GLY A 73 21.08 -5.66 -16.92
CA GLY A 73 20.92 -4.25 -17.26
C GLY A 73 20.03 -3.40 -16.35
N GLU A 74 20.59 -2.26 -15.94
CA GLU A 74 19.87 -1.03 -15.57
C GLU A 74 19.29 -0.85 -14.16
N ASN A 75 19.84 -1.50 -13.14
CA ASN A 75 19.84 -0.92 -11.78
C ASN A 75 21.16 -1.20 -11.05
N GLY A 76 22.26 -1.03 -11.78
CA GLY A 76 23.61 -1.03 -11.22
C GLY A 76 23.91 0.32 -10.58
N ASP A 77 23.52 0.45 -9.32
CA ASP A 77 24.07 1.47 -8.44
C ASP A 77 25.61 1.27 -8.43
N ASN A 78 26.34 2.29 -8.89
CA ASN A 78 27.79 2.32 -9.01
C ASN A 78 28.44 2.38 -7.62
N SER A 79 28.38 1.28 -6.88
CA SER A 79 29.13 1.11 -5.63
C SER A 79 30.08 -0.07 -5.78
N GLY A 80 31.33 0.25 -6.12
CA GLY A 80 32.44 -0.68 -6.26
C GLY A 80 32.84 -1.37 -4.95
N GLY A 81 32.04 -2.34 -4.52
CA GLY A 81 32.38 -3.29 -3.47
C GLY A 81 32.52 -4.68 -4.06
N GLU A 82 33.61 -5.37 -3.71
CA GLU A 82 33.88 -6.77 -4.06
C GLU A 82 32.61 -7.61 -4.05
N SER A 83 32.37 -8.34 -5.14
CA SER A 83 31.31 -9.34 -5.24
C SER A 83 31.52 -10.42 -4.18
N GLN A 84 31.03 -10.16 -2.97
CA GLN A 84 30.89 -11.19 -1.96
C GLN A 84 30.01 -12.28 -2.56
N LYS A 85 30.55 -13.50 -2.64
CA LYS A 85 29.82 -14.70 -3.09
C LYS A 85 28.45 -14.70 -2.41
N LYS A 86 27.38 -14.45 -3.18
CA LYS A 86 26.02 -14.36 -2.65
C LYS A 86 25.74 -15.64 -1.87
N LYS A 87 25.58 -15.50 -0.55
CA LYS A 87 25.12 -16.60 0.29
C LYS A 87 23.78 -17.06 -0.25
N PHE A 88 23.65 -18.36 -0.52
CA PHE A 88 22.42 -18.97 -0.97
C PHE A 88 21.30 -18.63 0.02
N SER A 89 20.28 -17.90 -0.43
CA SER A 89 19.05 -17.66 0.33
C SER A 89 17.94 -18.51 -0.27
N PRO A 90 17.17 -19.27 0.54
CA PRO A 90 16.01 -20.02 0.05
C PRO A 90 14.87 -19.12 -0.48
N GLY A 91 14.99 -17.81 -0.35
CA GLY A 91 14.00 -16.82 -0.81
C GLY A 91 13.01 -16.43 0.29
N LEU A 92 12.12 -15.49 -0.01
CA LEU A 92 11.10 -15.01 0.94
C LEU A 92 9.94 -16.01 0.99
N THR A 93 9.70 -16.59 2.17
CA THR A 93 8.72 -17.67 2.41
C THR A 93 7.65 -17.25 3.41
N MET A 94 6.58 -18.05 3.49
CA MET A 94 5.54 -17.85 4.51
C MET A 94 6.04 -18.07 5.95
N GLU A 95 7.00 -18.99 6.13
CA GLU A 95 7.62 -19.27 7.43
C GLU A 95 8.34 -18.03 7.98
N ASP A 96 8.90 -17.18 7.10
CA ASP A 96 9.53 -15.92 7.51
C ASP A 96 8.51 -14.94 8.12
N VAL A 97 7.27 -14.93 7.62
CA VAL A 97 6.20 -14.07 8.16
C VAL A 97 5.82 -14.51 9.57
N GLU A 98 5.68 -15.82 9.78
CA GLU A 98 5.37 -16.41 11.08
C GLU A 98 6.51 -16.16 12.07
N ALA A 99 7.75 -16.38 11.64
CA ALA A 99 8.94 -16.13 12.47
C ALA A 99 9.07 -14.66 12.88
N ILE A 100 8.80 -13.70 11.98
CA ILE A 100 8.82 -12.27 12.31
C ILE A 100 7.78 -11.95 13.39
N MET A 101 6.58 -12.53 13.30
CA MET A 101 5.50 -12.31 14.24
C MET A 101 5.79 -12.93 15.62
N GLU A 102 6.47 -14.06 15.67
CA GLU A 102 6.82 -14.75 16.93
C GLU A 102 8.06 -14.15 17.62
N VAL A 103 9.10 -13.81 16.85
CA VAL A 103 10.42 -13.44 17.39
C VAL A 103 10.49 -11.96 17.76
N ILE A 104 9.78 -11.07 17.06
CA ILE A 104 9.92 -9.62 17.23
C ILE A 104 8.71 -9.06 17.99
N PRO A 105 8.82 -8.77 19.31
CA PRO A 105 7.70 -8.32 20.13
C PRO A 105 7.19 -6.91 19.77
N THR A 106 7.98 -6.12 19.03
CA THR A 106 7.60 -4.77 18.58
C THR A 106 6.67 -4.79 17.37
N VAL A 107 6.55 -5.93 16.67
CA VAL A 107 5.71 -6.08 15.49
C VAL A 107 4.28 -6.36 15.93
N ASN A 108 3.35 -5.46 15.61
CA ASN A 108 1.93 -5.66 15.93
C ASN A 108 1.26 -6.65 14.98
N THR A 109 1.55 -6.55 13.69
CA THR A 109 0.92 -7.31 12.62
C THR A 109 1.89 -7.48 11.48
N ALA A 110 1.83 -8.61 10.77
CA ALA A 110 2.56 -8.80 9.53
C ALA A 110 1.61 -9.37 8.46
N SER A 111 1.77 -8.94 7.21
CA SER A 111 1.06 -9.51 6.08
C SER A 111 2.04 -9.97 4.99
N PRO A 112 1.89 -11.21 4.50
CA PRO A 112 2.49 -11.59 3.22
C PRO A 112 1.80 -10.83 2.08
N GLU A 113 2.55 -10.56 1.02
CA GLU A 113 2.01 -10.04 -0.23
C GLU A 113 2.57 -10.81 -1.43
N ILE A 114 1.66 -11.30 -2.27
CA ILE A 114 1.96 -11.91 -3.57
C ILE A 114 1.21 -11.15 -4.64
N THR A 115 1.89 -10.67 -5.67
CA THR A 115 1.32 -9.82 -6.70
C THR A 115 1.30 -10.53 -8.07
N ILE A 116 0.14 -10.55 -8.73
CA ILE A 116 0.00 -11.02 -10.10
C ILE A 116 -0.74 -9.98 -10.94
N ASN A 117 -0.16 -9.59 -12.07
CA ASN A 117 -0.83 -8.74 -13.04
C ASN A 117 -1.50 -9.60 -14.10
N SER A 118 -2.80 -9.41 -14.33
CA SER A 118 -3.52 -10.06 -15.43
C SER A 118 -4.79 -9.28 -15.78
N TYR A 119 -5.78 -9.97 -16.34
CA TYR A 119 -7.03 -9.38 -16.78
C TYR A 119 -8.20 -9.93 -16.00
N VAL A 120 -9.11 -9.01 -15.72
CA VAL A 120 -10.43 -9.27 -15.15
C VAL A 120 -11.43 -9.35 -16.28
N ILE A 121 -12.25 -10.38 -16.28
CA ILE A 121 -13.27 -10.63 -17.29
C ILE A 121 -14.62 -10.82 -16.59
N LYS A 122 -15.63 -10.09 -17.08
CA LYS A 122 -17.02 -10.25 -16.66
C LYS A 122 -17.95 -9.80 -17.78
N GLU A 123 -18.92 -10.65 -18.15
CA GLU A 123 -19.99 -10.32 -19.12
C GLU A 123 -19.47 -9.68 -20.43
N GLY A 124 -18.37 -10.19 -20.96
CA GLY A 124 -17.75 -9.67 -22.20
C GLY A 124 -16.90 -8.41 -22.04
N LYS A 125 -16.84 -7.80 -20.86
CA LYS A 125 -15.90 -6.71 -20.53
C LYS A 125 -14.59 -7.29 -20.02
N ARG A 126 -13.47 -6.72 -20.48
CA ARG A 126 -12.12 -7.06 -20.04
C ARG A 126 -11.37 -5.80 -19.61
N ALA A 127 -10.71 -5.85 -18.46
CA ALA A 127 -9.81 -4.78 -18.00
C ALA A 127 -8.55 -5.37 -17.39
N SER A 128 -7.43 -4.66 -17.49
CA SER A 128 -6.22 -5.00 -16.75
C SER A 128 -6.42 -4.69 -15.26
N ALA A 129 -6.02 -5.60 -14.39
CA ALA A 129 -6.01 -5.39 -12.95
C ALA A 129 -4.89 -6.19 -12.30
N LYS A 130 -4.50 -5.76 -11.11
CA LYS A 130 -3.53 -6.48 -10.28
C LYS A 130 -4.28 -7.28 -9.21
N LEU A 131 -3.93 -8.54 -9.07
CA LEU A 131 -4.37 -9.44 -8.02
C LEU A 131 -3.31 -9.48 -6.93
N LEU A 132 -3.71 -9.21 -5.69
CA LEU A 132 -2.86 -9.28 -4.51
C LEU A 132 -3.35 -10.39 -3.59
N GLY A 133 -2.46 -11.33 -3.29
CA GLY A 133 -2.64 -12.32 -2.24
C GLY A 133 -2.20 -11.69 -0.93
N VAL A 134 -3.15 -11.38 -0.05
CA VAL A 134 -2.90 -10.70 1.23
C VAL A 134 -3.59 -11.40 2.38
N SER A 135 -3.13 -11.14 3.60
CA SER A 135 -3.84 -11.50 4.83
C SER A 135 -4.79 -10.38 5.24
N ASN A 136 -5.71 -10.63 6.17
CA ASN A 136 -6.56 -9.59 6.72
C ASN A 136 -5.77 -8.44 7.39
N ALA A 137 -4.57 -8.71 7.91
CA ALA A 137 -3.71 -7.70 8.50
C ALA A 137 -3.33 -6.60 7.51
N TYR A 138 -3.28 -6.89 6.21
CA TYR A 138 -2.99 -5.91 5.17
C TYR A 138 -3.95 -4.72 5.20
N TYR A 139 -5.24 -4.96 5.39
CA TYR A 139 -6.23 -3.88 5.44
C TYR A 139 -6.04 -3.00 6.67
N SER A 140 -5.59 -3.57 7.80
CA SER A 140 -5.26 -2.82 9.01
C SER A 140 -3.97 -2.01 8.84
N ILE A 141 -2.92 -2.59 8.25
CA ILE A 141 -1.62 -1.96 8.02
C ILE A 141 -1.72 -0.74 7.09
N PHE A 142 -2.53 -0.85 6.03
CA PHE A 142 -2.77 0.25 5.07
C PHE A 142 -4.01 1.07 5.38
N ASN A 143 -4.65 0.84 6.52
CA ASN A 143 -5.88 1.51 6.96
C ASN A 143 -6.91 1.63 5.83
N LEU A 144 -7.24 0.51 5.19
CA LEU A 144 -8.16 0.42 4.06
C LEU A 144 -9.58 0.12 4.57
N PRO A 145 -10.48 1.12 4.66
CA PRO A 145 -11.84 0.88 5.12
C PRO A 145 -12.67 0.13 4.08
N LEU A 146 -13.64 -0.63 4.57
CA LEU A 146 -14.57 -1.37 3.74
C LEU A 146 -15.82 -0.52 3.47
N GLN A 147 -16.21 -0.39 2.21
CA GLN A 147 -17.45 0.28 1.82
C GLN A 147 -18.65 -0.65 1.96
N GLU A 148 -18.54 -1.89 1.49
CA GLU A 148 -19.62 -2.86 1.45
C GLU A 148 -19.11 -4.29 1.71
N GLY A 149 -19.90 -5.13 2.37
CA GLY A 149 -19.62 -6.55 2.58
C GLY A 149 -18.82 -6.85 3.85
N SER A 150 -17.90 -7.82 3.78
CA SER A 150 -16.99 -8.17 4.87
C SER A 150 -15.58 -8.49 4.35
N PHE A 151 -14.58 -8.39 5.23
CA PHE A 151 -13.24 -8.97 5.00
C PHE A 151 -13.30 -10.50 4.99
N PHE A 152 -12.14 -11.16 4.81
CA PHE A 152 -12.07 -12.61 4.77
C PHE A 152 -12.34 -13.21 6.14
N ASN A 153 -13.06 -14.33 6.20
CA ASN A 153 -13.19 -15.12 7.42
C ASN A 153 -11.97 -16.05 7.57
N GLU A 154 -11.64 -16.47 8.80
CA GLU A 154 -10.52 -17.38 9.09
C GLU A 154 -10.63 -18.69 8.29
N TYR A 155 -11.82 -19.30 8.27
CA TYR A 155 -12.10 -20.47 7.45
C TYR A 155 -11.83 -20.25 5.94
N GLN A 156 -12.12 -19.05 5.41
CA GLN A 156 -11.85 -18.71 4.01
C GLN A 156 -10.35 -18.54 3.74
N GLN A 157 -9.64 -17.97 4.72
CA GLN A 157 -8.21 -17.71 4.65
C GLN A 157 -7.40 -19.02 4.75
N GLU A 158 -7.76 -19.93 5.65
CA GLU A 158 -7.09 -21.22 5.84
C GLU A 158 -7.36 -22.21 4.70
N ASN A 159 -8.61 -22.32 4.24
CA ASN A 159 -8.99 -23.30 3.21
C ASN A 159 -8.74 -22.80 1.77
N GLY A 160 -8.27 -21.58 1.58
CA GLY A 160 -8.01 -21.00 0.25
C GLY A 160 -9.26 -20.95 -0.63
N ILE A 161 -10.39 -20.54 -0.05
CA ILE A 161 -11.66 -20.41 -0.75
C ILE A 161 -11.53 -19.31 -1.82
N PRO A 162 -12.06 -19.49 -3.05
CA PRO A 162 -11.94 -18.52 -4.13
C PRO A 162 -12.88 -17.31 -3.90
N VAL A 163 -12.56 -16.52 -2.89
CA VAL A 163 -13.23 -15.25 -2.56
C VAL A 163 -12.28 -14.08 -2.81
N CYS A 164 -12.84 -12.91 -3.11
CA CYS A 164 -12.07 -11.69 -3.30
C CYS A 164 -12.75 -10.45 -2.71
N VAL A 165 -11.93 -9.49 -2.33
CA VAL A 165 -12.33 -8.11 -2.03
C VAL A 165 -11.86 -7.23 -3.19
N ILE A 166 -12.72 -6.35 -3.68
CA ILE A 166 -12.42 -5.51 -4.86
C ILE A 166 -12.22 -4.05 -4.49
N GLY A 167 -11.34 -3.36 -5.20
CA GLY A 167 -11.21 -1.90 -5.13
C GLY A 167 -12.37 -1.16 -5.79
N ALA A 168 -12.54 0.10 -5.41
CA ALA A 168 -13.63 0.95 -5.89
C ALA A 168 -13.68 1.13 -7.41
N ASN A 169 -12.52 1.20 -8.09
CA ASN A 169 -12.48 1.33 -9.56
C ASN A 169 -12.96 0.05 -10.26
N ILE A 170 -12.62 -1.12 -9.71
CA ILE A 170 -13.09 -2.41 -10.23
C ILE A 170 -14.61 -2.53 -10.05
N LYS A 171 -15.15 -2.14 -8.89
CA LYS A 171 -16.60 -2.03 -8.69
C LYS A 171 -17.23 -1.11 -9.74
N ASN A 172 -16.70 0.10 -9.93
CA ASN A 172 -17.28 1.07 -10.86
C ASN A 172 -17.21 0.61 -12.32
N LYS A 173 -16.16 -0.12 -12.74
CA LYS A 173 -16.01 -0.62 -14.11
C LYS A 173 -16.92 -1.82 -14.40
N PHE A 174 -17.06 -2.75 -13.46
CA PHE A 174 -17.71 -4.04 -13.68
C PHE A 174 -19.11 -4.18 -13.04
N PHE A 175 -19.42 -3.37 -12.03
CA PHE A 175 -20.64 -3.47 -11.21
C PHE A 175 -21.35 -2.10 -11.05
N SER A 176 -21.25 -1.20 -12.03
CA SER A 176 -21.74 0.20 -11.91
C SER A 176 -23.24 0.33 -11.57
N LYS A 177 -24.05 -0.68 -11.89
CA LYS A 177 -25.53 -0.65 -11.73
C LYS A 177 -26.05 -1.76 -10.82
N GLU A 178 -25.17 -2.52 -10.19
CA GLU A 178 -25.56 -3.72 -9.45
C GLU A 178 -24.70 -3.96 -8.22
N ASN A 179 -25.27 -4.61 -7.21
CA ASN A 179 -24.51 -4.96 -6.01
C ASN A 179 -23.45 -6.03 -6.37
N PRO A 180 -22.14 -5.77 -6.12
CA PRO A 180 -21.08 -6.73 -6.41
C PRO A 180 -21.04 -7.90 -5.43
N ILE A 181 -21.54 -7.74 -4.21
CA ILE A 181 -21.44 -8.75 -3.15
C ILE A 181 -22.16 -10.04 -3.56
N GLY A 182 -21.46 -11.16 -3.41
CA GLY A 182 -21.96 -12.49 -3.75
C GLY A 182 -21.85 -12.87 -5.22
N LYS A 183 -21.48 -11.94 -6.10
CA LYS A 183 -21.28 -12.20 -7.53
C LYS A 183 -19.90 -12.73 -7.83
N TYR A 184 -19.77 -13.35 -9.00
CA TYR A 184 -18.51 -13.90 -9.46
C TYR A 184 -17.85 -12.98 -10.47
N ILE A 185 -16.53 -12.87 -10.36
CA ILE A 185 -15.67 -12.19 -11.32
C ILE A 185 -14.59 -13.18 -11.74
N LYS A 186 -14.24 -13.18 -13.03
CA LYS A 186 -13.18 -14.04 -13.54
C LYS A 186 -11.87 -13.26 -13.57
N PHE A 187 -10.85 -13.72 -12.86
CA PHE A 187 -9.50 -13.21 -12.97
C PHE A 187 -8.64 -14.26 -13.66
N ASP A 188 -8.04 -13.90 -14.79
CA ASP A 188 -7.36 -14.84 -15.69
C ASP A 188 -8.24 -16.07 -16.04
N LYS A 189 -7.98 -17.23 -15.42
CA LYS A 189 -8.72 -18.47 -15.63
C LYS A 189 -9.63 -18.88 -14.46
N VAL A 190 -9.58 -18.17 -13.33
CA VAL A 190 -10.25 -18.57 -12.07
C VAL A 190 -11.43 -17.65 -11.77
N TRP A 191 -12.53 -18.26 -11.33
CA TRP A 191 -13.70 -17.53 -10.82
C TRP A 191 -13.53 -17.23 -9.34
N LEU A 192 -13.71 -15.97 -8.98
CA LEU A 192 -13.62 -15.47 -7.60
C LEU A 192 -14.97 -14.87 -7.20
N LYS A 193 -15.46 -15.19 -6.01
CA LYS A 193 -16.68 -14.62 -5.45
C LYS A 193 -16.35 -13.34 -4.69
N VAL A 194 -17.00 -12.24 -5.04
CA VAL A 194 -16.81 -10.96 -4.34
C VAL A 194 -17.50 -11.03 -2.97
N VAL A 195 -16.73 -10.81 -1.90
CA VAL A 195 -17.23 -10.78 -0.51
C VAL A 195 -17.21 -9.39 0.11
N GLY A 196 -16.40 -8.48 -0.45
CA GLY A 196 -16.30 -7.11 0.04
C GLY A 196 -15.84 -6.14 -1.04
N VAL A 197 -16.08 -4.86 -0.79
CA VAL A 197 -15.61 -3.73 -1.61
C VAL A 197 -14.94 -2.73 -0.68
N LEU A 198 -13.72 -2.33 -1.03
CA LEU A 198 -13.02 -1.25 -0.33
C LEU A 198 -13.62 0.11 -0.69
N GLU A 199 -13.55 1.03 0.26
CA GLU A 199 -13.86 2.44 0.00
C GLU A 199 -12.89 3.02 -1.02
N LYS A 200 -13.38 4.00 -1.78
CA LYS A 200 -12.52 4.73 -2.71
C LYS A 200 -11.56 5.58 -1.88
N ASN A 201 -10.29 5.22 -1.91
CA ASN A 201 -9.26 6.09 -1.38
C ASN A 201 -9.03 7.21 -2.39
N ASP A 202 -9.66 8.36 -2.13
CA ASP A 202 -9.42 9.63 -2.83
C ASP A 202 -8.15 10.30 -2.28
N VAL A 203 -7.06 9.54 -2.17
CA VAL A 203 -5.74 10.12 -1.97
C VAL A 203 -5.28 10.61 -3.35
N SER A 204 -5.96 11.65 -3.86
CA SER A 204 -5.56 12.41 -5.04
C SER A 204 -4.37 13.27 -4.67
N LEU A 205 -3.23 12.64 -4.49
CA LEU A 205 -1.96 13.33 -4.43
C LEU A 205 -1.52 13.60 -5.86
N THR A 206 -1.95 14.74 -6.41
CA THR A 206 -1.53 15.27 -7.72
C THR A 206 0.00 15.51 -7.82
N ARG A 207 0.77 15.26 -6.74
CA ARG A 207 2.24 15.31 -6.72
C ARG A 207 2.91 13.93 -6.57
N PHE A 208 2.14 12.87 -6.33
CA PHE A 208 2.64 11.51 -6.11
C PHE A 208 1.94 10.47 -7.01
N GLU A 209 1.41 10.86 -8.17
CA GLU A 209 0.92 9.90 -9.19
C GLU A 209 1.99 8.86 -9.57
N ASN A 210 3.28 9.22 -9.46
CA ASN A 210 4.41 8.30 -9.66
C ASN A 210 4.64 7.30 -8.51
N ILE A 211 3.94 7.40 -7.37
CA ILE A 211 4.09 6.51 -6.20
C ILE A 211 2.99 5.43 -6.14
N GLY A 212 2.04 5.42 -7.09
CA GLY A 212 1.14 4.28 -7.25
C GLY A 212 -0.09 4.27 -6.33
N VAL A 213 -0.54 5.43 -5.84
CA VAL A 213 -1.74 5.54 -5.00
C VAL A 213 -3.03 5.18 -5.77
N ASN A 214 -3.10 5.51 -7.07
CA ASN A 214 -4.19 5.04 -7.94
C ASN A 214 -4.23 3.51 -8.10
N VAL A 215 -3.11 2.81 -7.83
CA VAL A 215 -3.01 1.36 -8.01
C VAL A 215 -3.88 0.62 -6.99
N MET A 216 -4.01 1.13 -5.76
CA MET A 216 -4.80 0.45 -4.71
C MET A 216 -6.29 0.31 -5.07
N ASN A 217 -6.85 1.29 -5.80
CA ASN A 217 -8.25 1.30 -6.21
C ASN A 217 -8.55 0.37 -7.39
N ASP A 218 -7.54 0.06 -8.22
CA ASP A 218 -7.63 -0.88 -9.36
C ASP A 218 -7.23 -2.32 -9.00
N ASN A 219 -6.94 -2.57 -7.73
CA ASN A 219 -6.52 -3.88 -7.23
C ASN A 219 -7.69 -4.79 -6.86
N ILE A 220 -7.44 -6.10 -6.94
CA ILE A 220 -8.28 -7.17 -6.39
C ILE A 220 -7.47 -7.89 -5.33
N TYR A 221 -8.06 -8.09 -4.16
CA TYR A 221 -7.43 -8.75 -3.03
C TYR A 221 -8.04 -10.14 -2.86
N VAL A 222 -7.18 -11.14 -2.65
CA VAL A 222 -7.58 -12.53 -2.35
C VAL A 222 -6.78 -13.02 -1.14
N PRO A 223 -7.28 -14.02 -0.40
CA PRO A 223 -6.48 -14.65 0.64
C PRO A 223 -5.18 -15.22 0.06
N VAL A 224 -4.09 -15.10 0.80
CA VAL A 224 -2.78 -15.58 0.30
C VAL A 224 -2.81 -17.07 -0.04
N GLN A 225 -3.53 -17.88 0.75
CA GLN A 225 -3.69 -19.30 0.47
C GLN A 225 -4.42 -19.57 -0.87
N THR A 226 -5.43 -18.76 -1.18
CA THR A 226 -6.14 -18.82 -2.48
C THR A 226 -5.19 -18.49 -3.63
N MET A 227 -4.31 -17.51 -3.43
CA MET A 227 -3.29 -17.13 -4.41
C MET A 227 -2.31 -18.29 -4.67
N LEU A 228 -1.80 -18.91 -3.60
CA LEU A 228 -0.84 -20.01 -3.66
C LEU A 228 -1.44 -21.28 -4.29
N LEU A 229 -2.69 -21.62 -3.96
CA LEU A 229 -3.33 -22.85 -4.45
C LEU A 229 -3.80 -22.76 -5.91
N ARG A 230 -4.24 -21.58 -6.37
CA ARG A 230 -4.98 -21.45 -7.65
C ARG A 230 -4.23 -20.73 -8.77
N PHE A 231 -3.33 -19.81 -8.43
CA PHE A 231 -2.65 -18.98 -9.42
C PHE A 231 -1.16 -19.29 -9.50
N GLN A 232 -0.48 -19.33 -8.35
CA GLN A 232 0.96 -19.54 -8.32
C GLN A 232 1.41 -20.39 -7.15
N ASN A 233 1.74 -21.64 -7.45
CA ASN A 233 2.64 -22.42 -6.60
C ASN A 233 4.05 -22.34 -7.18
N ARG A 234 4.70 -21.17 -7.07
CA ARG A 234 6.08 -20.93 -7.55
C ARG A 234 7.09 -21.91 -6.92
N ALA A 235 6.84 -22.36 -5.67
CA ALA A 235 7.66 -23.36 -4.97
C ALA A 235 7.74 -24.72 -5.71
N LEU A 236 6.66 -25.12 -6.39
CA LEU A 236 6.64 -26.34 -7.20
C LEU A 236 7.25 -26.16 -8.61
N VAL A 237 7.32 -24.93 -9.12
CA VAL A 237 7.90 -24.65 -10.44
C VAL A 237 9.43 -24.59 -10.38
N GLY A 238 9.99 -23.95 -9.35
CA GLY A 238 11.45 -23.90 -9.16
C GLY A 238 12.09 -25.27 -8.93
N SER A 239 11.37 -26.19 -8.25
CA SER A 239 11.81 -27.57 -8.04
C SER A 239 11.77 -28.42 -9.32
N ARG A 240 10.82 -28.18 -10.23
CA ARG A 240 10.74 -28.88 -11.54
C ARG A 240 11.82 -28.43 -12.53
N ILE A 241 12.19 -27.15 -12.55
CA ILE A 241 13.27 -26.65 -13.43
C ILE A 241 14.63 -27.23 -12.97
N LYS A 242 14.89 -27.29 -11.67
CA LYS A 242 16.11 -27.92 -11.11
C LYS A 242 16.21 -29.43 -11.39
N ALA A 243 15.08 -30.15 -11.46
CA ALA A 243 15.09 -31.57 -11.82
C ALA A 243 15.37 -31.83 -13.31
N SER A 244 15.18 -30.83 -14.19
CA SER A 244 15.39 -30.95 -15.63
C SER A 244 16.85 -30.73 -16.06
N THR A 245 17.71 -30.20 -15.18
CA THR A 245 19.16 -30.09 -15.40
C THR A 245 19.86 -31.42 -15.08
N GLY A 246 19.51 -32.47 -15.82
CA GLY A 246 20.20 -33.75 -15.77
C GLY A 246 21.46 -33.73 -16.65
N MET A 247 22.64 -33.83 -16.03
CA MET A 247 23.91 -33.94 -16.76
C MET A 247 24.11 -35.40 -17.22
N VAL A 248 23.96 -35.66 -18.52
CA VAL A 248 24.26 -36.99 -19.09
C VAL A 248 25.76 -37.07 -19.39
N PHE A 249 26.48 -37.89 -18.63
CA PHE A 249 27.87 -38.23 -18.94
C PHE A 249 27.92 -39.42 -19.91
N MET A 250 28.23 -39.15 -21.17
CA MET A 250 28.68 -40.17 -22.12
C MET A 250 30.17 -39.99 -22.41
N ARG A 251 30.87 -41.12 -22.53
CA ARG A 251 32.29 -41.38 -22.20
C ARG A 251 33.39 -40.45 -22.76
N HIS A 252 33.12 -39.35 -23.45
CA HIS A 252 34.12 -38.33 -23.84
C HIS A 252 33.53 -36.93 -24.18
N MET A 253 32.25 -36.64 -23.89
CA MET A 253 31.62 -35.35 -24.16
C MET A 253 30.63 -35.01 -23.04
N ALA A 254 30.80 -33.84 -22.40
CA ALA A 254 29.80 -33.27 -21.50
C ALA A 254 28.94 -32.28 -22.31
N ALA A 255 27.68 -32.62 -22.53
CA ALA A 255 26.71 -31.71 -23.15
C ALA A 255 25.70 -31.27 -22.09
N SER A 256 25.72 -29.98 -21.74
CA SER A 256 24.66 -29.36 -20.93
C SER A 256 23.52 -28.93 -21.84
N PHE A 257 22.36 -29.55 -21.70
CA PHE A 257 21.13 -29.04 -22.32
C PHE A 257 20.49 -28.05 -21.35
N SER A 258 20.61 -26.75 -21.63
CA SER A 258 19.76 -25.74 -20.99
C SER A 258 18.56 -25.49 -21.90
N SER A 259 17.36 -25.76 -21.41
CA SER A 259 16.14 -25.35 -22.09
C SER A 259 16.02 -23.84 -21.92
N ALA A 260 16.30 -23.10 -22.99
CA ALA A 260 16.13 -21.66 -23.05
C ALA A 260 14.64 -21.32 -23.09
N ASN A 261 14.02 -21.27 -21.91
CA ASN A 261 12.78 -20.57 -21.67
C ASN A 261 12.98 -19.76 -20.38
N ASP A 262 13.88 -18.78 -20.46
CA ASP A 262 14.27 -17.91 -19.37
C ASP A 262 13.21 -16.81 -19.21
N SER A 263 11.97 -17.21 -18.88
CA SER A 263 11.02 -16.28 -18.28
C SER A 263 11.45 -16.14 -16.83
N GLU A 264 12.16 -15.04 -16.52
CA GLU A 264 12.60 -14.58 -15.20
C GLU A 264 11.82 -15.21 -14.05
N SER A 265 12.24 -16.41 -13.62
CA SER A 265 11.48 -17.16 -12.63
C SER A 265 11.90 -16.62 -11.27
N ASN A 266 11.19 -15.60 -10.78
CA ASN A 266 11.28 -15.20 -9.39
C ASN A 266 11.08 -16.46 -8.52
N TYR A 267 12.16 -16.91 -7.87
CA TYR A 267 12.15 -18.13 -7.05
C TYR A 267 11.54 -17.89 -5.67
N ASN A 268 11.29 -16.64 -5.31
CA ASN A 268 10.65 -16.26 -4.06
C ASN A 268 9.16 -16.63 -4.09
N GLN A 269 8.70 -17.22 -2.98
CA GLN A 269 7.29 -17.55 -2.81
C GLN A 269 6.45 -16.30 -2.58
N LEU A 270 7.01 -15.32 -1.87
CA LEU A 270 6.42 -14.01 -1.61
C LEU A 270 7.13 -12.93 -2.42
N ASP A 271 6.37 -11.95 -2.90
CA ASP A 271 6.97 -10.78 -3.53
C ASP A 271 7.35 -9.74 -2.47
N ARG A 272 6.58 -9.63 -1.37
CA ARG A 272 6.86 -8.73 -0.23
C ARG A 272 6.34 -9.29 1.09
N ILE A 273 6.99 -8.92 2.19
CA ILE A 273 6.41 -9.00 3.55
C ILE A 273 6.27 -7.57 4.04
N ILE A 274 5.14 -7.27 4.66
CA ILE A 274 4.83 -5.94 5.18
C ILE A 274 4.56 -6.10 6.67
N VAL A 275 5.30 -5.35 7.47
CA VAL A 275 5.32 -5.40 8.93
C VAL A 275 4.92 -4.04 9.47
#